data_AF-B3EU62-F1
#
_entry.id   AF-B3EU62-F1
#
_cell.length_a   1.000
_cell.length_b   1.000
_cell.length_c   1.000
_cell.angle_alpha   90.00
_cell.angle_beta   90.00
_cell.angle_gamma   90.00
#
_symmetry.space_group_name_H-M   'P 1'
#
loop_
_entity.id
_entity.type
_entity.pdbx_description
1 polymer ?
#
loop_
_entity_poly.entity_id
_entity_poly.type
_entity_poly.pdbx_seq_one_letter_code
_entity_poly.pdbx_strand_id
1 'polypeptide(L)'
;MEAKQYEITEIGKLPNQPGVYFFYNKQQQIIYVGKAKDLKKRVSSYFNKNQQDNLKTRRMVEEIAAISFTIVNSEYEALLLENNLIKRFQPRYNILLKDDKSFPYICITRERFPKVITTRQPGAKLGQYYGPFTDLKNMYQILDLIKSLYTLRTCNYNLLEENICKHKFKVCLEYHIGHCKGPCEGLQTEEAYNQDIQQIEHFLKGNINAVKKHFKEKMSQAAAAMDYKNAQAYKEKIAALENYQSKSLVVNPQVGNLDVFAIVSDAKAAFISYLQIKEGAIICTQNTEIKKQLEELDEDILPLIILHFREKYASNPSEILVNIPIATTFDKAMLTVPRIGDKKKLVELATKNVLFLKREALLRQEDNQNRANKTLVLLQHDLQLKDLPLHIECFDNSNIQGTHPVAAMVVFQHGKPAKKEYRHFNIKTVVGPDDFASMREIVTRRYRRLIEENQKLPDLIVIDGGKGQLGAAVAALQELGIYGQIPIIGIAKRLEEIYFPEDSYPIHISKQSPSLKLLQQIRNEAHRFAITFHRDKRSKTSLKSQLESIPGVGEKTITTLLQHFGSVQNIKEASLKALASQVGNKRAIQIKEHLK
;
A
#
# COMPACT_ATOMS: atom_id res chain seq x y z
N MET A 1 -4.83 0.12 8.12
CA MET A 1 -4.27 -0.04 6.75
C MET A 1 -3.27 1.07 6.49
N GLU A 2 -2.04 0.73 6.12
CA GLU A 2 -0.96 1.69 5.87
C GLU A 2 -0.57 1.67 4.39
N ALA A 3 -0.22 2.84 3.85
CA ALA A 3 0.26 2.93 2.48
C ALA A 3 1.41 1.95 2.23
N LYS A 4 1.42 1.31 1.06
CA LYS A 4 2.49 0.40 0.68
C LYS A 4 3.82 1.17 0.65
N GLN A 5 4.76 0.68 1.43
CA GLN A 5 6.10 1.23 1.56
C GLN A 5 7.12 0.25 0.97
N TYR A 6 8.21 0.81 0.47
CA TYR A 6 9.34 0.13 -0.16
C TYR A 6 10.59 0.37 0.68
N GLU A 7 11.38 -0.68 0.87
CA GLU A 7 12.71 -0.56 1.46
C GLU A 7 13.70 0.06 0.46
N ILE A 8 14.84 0.57 0.97
CA ILE A 8 15.91 1.14 0.13
C ILE A 8 16.44 0.10 -0.87
N THR A 9 16.47 -1.18 -0.49
CA THR A 9 16.88 -2.29 -1.36
C THR A 9 15.91 -2.53 -2.53
N GLU A 10 14.69 -2.00 -2.44
CA GLU A 10 13.60 -2.21 -3.39
C GLU A 10 13.41 -1.05 -4.37
N ILE A 11 14.30 -0.05 -4.39
CA ILE A 11 14.22 1.10 -5.30
C ILE A 11 14.11 0.67 -6.78
N GLY A 12 14.72 -0.47 -7.13
CA GLY A 12 14.64 -1.06 -8.46
C GLY A 12 13.21 -1.37 -8.94
N LYS A 13 12.25 -1.51 -8.01
CA LYS A 13 10.84 -1.84 -8.27
C LYS A 13 9.97 -0.61 -8.55
N LEU A 14 10.48 0.61 -8.33
CA LEU A 14 9.72 1.83 -8.61
C LEU A 14 9.44 1.97 -10.12
N PRO A 15 8.33 2.61 -10.51
CA PRO A 15 7.97 2.80 -11.91
C PRO A 15 8.84 3.84 -12.62
N ASN A 16 9.06 3.65 -13.92
CA ASN A 16 9.60 4.68 -14.82
C ASN A 16 8.46 5.61 -15.30
N GLN A 17 7.74 6.25 -14.37
CA GLN A 17 6.62 7.14 -14.67
C GLN A 17 6.71 8.41 -13.83
N PRO A 18 6.06 9.51 -14.26
CA PRO A 18 6.01 10.73 -13.46
C PRO A 18 5.18 10.51 -12.19
N GLY A 19 5.60 11.14 -11.11
CA GLY A 19 4.98 10.92 -9.80
C GLY A 19 5.58 11.74 -8.68
N VAL A 20 4.98 11.60 -7.51
CA VAL A 20 5.47 12.15 -6.25
C VAL A 20 5.91 11.00 -5.36
N TYR A 21 7.08 11.14 -4.72
CA TYR A 21 7.60 10.17 -3.75
C TYR A 21 7.72 10.79 -2.36
N PHE A 22 7.70 9.92 -1.37
CA PHE A 22 7.78 10.25 0.05
C PHE A 22 8.92 9.46 0.68
N PHE A 23 9.68 10.10 1.56
CA PHE A 23 10.64 9.44 2.43
C PHE A 23 10.14 9.46 3.87
N TYR A 24 10.22 8.31 4.52
CA TYR A 24 9.83 8.12 5.92
C TYR A 24 11.06 7.79 6.75
N ASN A 25 11.07 8.25 8.00
CA ASN A 25 12.05 7.82 9.00
C ASN A 25 11.62 6.51 9.71
N LYS A 26 12.46 6.01 10.61
CA LYS A 26 12.19 4.80 11.42
C LYS A 26 10.94 4.93 12.29
N GLN A 27 10.55 6.17 12.63
CA GLN A 27 9.34 6.49 13.39
C GLN A 27 8.09 6.65 12.50
N GLN A 28 8.15 6.26 11.23
CA GLN A 28 7.04 6.35 10.26
C GLN A 28 6.56 7.78 9.97
N GLN A 29 7.41 8.79 10.21
CA GLN A 29 7.13 10.19 9.90
C GLN A 29 7.65 10.55 8.51
N ILE A 30 6.86 11.32 7.76
CA ILE A 30 7.28 11.85 6.45
C ILE A 30 8.34 12.92 6.67
N ILE A 31 9.57 12.65 6.24
CA ILE A 31 10.71 13.56 6.39
C ILE A 31 10.99 14.35 5.11
N TYR A 32 10.54 13.86 3.95
CA TYR A 32 10.69 14.52 2.66
C TYR A 32 9.60 14.10 1.66
N VAL A 33 9.16 15.04 0.83
CA VAL A 33 8.28 14.81 -0.32
C VAL A 33 8.95 15.41 -1.56
N GLY A 34 8.96 14.68 -2.68
CA GLY A 34 9.61 15.14 -3.91
C GLY A 34 8.86 14.75 -5.19
N LYS A 35 8.95 15.58 -6.24
CA LYS A 35 8.47 15.25 -7.59
C LYS A 35 9.52 14.55 -8.45
N ALA A 36 9.05 13.74 -9.40
CA ALA A 36 9.89 13.09 -10.39
C ALA A 36 9.21 13.04 -11.77
N LYS A 37 9.98 13.25 -12.85
CA LYS A 37 9.57 12.84 -14.21
C LYS A 37 9.59 11.31 -14.36
N ASP A 38 10.53 10.68 -13.67
CA ASP A 38 10.75 9.24 -13.64
C ASP A 38 11.08 8.89 -12.18
N LEU A 39 10.11 8.28 -11.49
CA LEU A 39 10.20 7.96 -10.06
C LEU A 39 11.43 7.09 -9.76
N LYS A 40 11.64 6.02 -10.52
CA LYS A 40 12.78 5.11 -10.32
C LYS A 40 14.11 5.84 -10.43
N LYS A 41 14.36 6.52 -11.56
CA LYS A 41 15.63 7.23 -11.79
C LYS A 41 15.87 8.31 -10.75
N ARG A 42 14.82 9.06 -10.38
CA ARG A 42 14.93 10.17 -9.43
C ARG A 42 15.22 9.67 -8.02
N VAL A 43 14.54 8.63 -7.55
CA VAL A 43 14.78 8.07 -6.21
C VAL A 43 16.15 7.40 -6.15
N SER A 44 16.55 6.64 -7.19
CA SER A 44 17.89 6.04 -7.26
C SER A 44 19.01 7.07 -7.17
N SER A 45 18.82 8.29 -7.69
CA SER A 45 19.89 9.31 -7.72
C SER A 45 20.33 9.77 -6.33
N TYR A 46 19.46 9.71 -5.31
CA TYR A 46 19.79 10.08 -3.93
C TYR A 46 20.82 9.12 -3.28
N PHE A 47 20.87 7.88 -3.75
CA PHE A 47 21.75 6.84 -3.21
C PHE A 47 23.06 6.70 -3.99
N ASN A 48 23.28 7.54 -5.01
CA ASN A 48 24.55 7.61 -5.73
C ASN A 48 25.53 8.54 -5.00
N LYS A 49 26.80 8.09 -4.85
CA LYS A 49 27.85 8.81 -4.11
C LYS A 49 28.07 10.25 -4.58
N ASN A 50 27.98 10.51 -5.89
CA ASN A 50 28.23 11.84 -6.48
C ASN A 50 27.12 12.88 -6.21
N GLN A 51 25.96 12.51 -5.66
CA GLN A 51 24.89 13.46 -5.28
C GLN A 51 24.82 13.74 -3.77
N GLN A 52 25.70 13.12 -2.98
CA GLN A 52 25.77 13.30 -1.52
C GLN A 52 26.68 14.45 -1.09
N ASP A 53 27.21 15.24 -2.03
CA ASP A 53 28.10 16.38 -1.75
C ASP A 53 27.45 17.46 -0.87
N ASN A 54 26.12 17.49 -0.81
CA ASN A 54 25.38 18.36 0.12
C ASN A 54 25.10 17.66 1.46
N LEU A 55 25.63 18.22 2.56
CA LEU A 55 25.42 17.76 3.94
C LEU A 55 23.94 17.49 4.29
N LYS A 56 23.02 18.31 3.78
CA LYS A 56 21.59 18.14 4.01
C LYS A 56 21.08 16.85 3.36
N THR A 57 21.42 16.62 2.09
CA THR A 57 20.99 15.44 1.35
C THR A 57 21.54 14.18 2.01
N ARG A 58 22.80 14.21 2.45
CA ARG A 58 23.44 13.09 3.16
C ARG A 58 22.70 12.73 4.45
N ARG A 59 22.43 13.71 5.33
CA ARG A 59 21.67 13.48 6.57
C ARG A 59 20.25 12.97 6.31
N MET A 60 19.59 13.54 5.30
CA MET A 60 18.25 13.08 4.90
C MET A 60 18.28 11.61 4.49
N VAL A 61 19.24 11.21 3.63
CA VAL A 61 19.38 9.84 3.13
C VAL A 61 19.68 8.84 4.27
N GLU A 62 20.49 9.24 5.26
CA GLU A 62 20.78 8.42 6.45
C GLU A 62 19.54 8.18 7.34
N GLU A 63 18.57 9.11 7.33
CA GLU A 63 17.31 8.97 8.08
C GLU A 63 16.22 8.17 7.33
N ILE A 64 16.38 7.90 6.02
CA ILE A 64 15.37 7.17 5.24
C ILE A 64 15.29 5.72 5.75
N ALA A 65 14.10 5.33 6.20
CA ALA A 65 13.77 3.94 6.52
C ALA A 65 12.87 3.32 5.45
N ALA A 66 11.97 4.11 4.86
CA ALA A 66 11.01 3.62 3.89
C ALA A 66 10.65 4.69 2.85
N ILE A 67 10.19 4.21 1.70
CA ILE A 67 9.85 5.03 0.53
C ILE A 67 8.42 4.70 0.10
N SER A 68 7.60 5.69 -0.23
CA SER A 68 6.32 5.47 -0.92
C SER A 68 6.20 6.43 -2.10
N PHE A 69 5.23 6.21 -3.00
CA PHE A 69 4.99 7.09 -4.13
C PHE A 69 3.55 7.02 -4.65
N THR A 70 3.21 8.02 -5.46
CA THR A 70 1.97 8.11 -6.23
C THR A 70 2.31 8.45 -7.68
N ILE A 71 1.79 7.64 -8.59
CA ILE A 71 1.95 7.83 -10.03
C ILE A 71 0.93 8.86 -10.52
N VAL A 72 1.38 9.78 -11.37
CA VAL A 72 0.53 10.76 -12.05
C VAL A 72 0.67 10.64 -13.57
N ASN A 73 -0.02 11.50 -14.33
CA ASN A 73 0.03 11.46 -15.80
C ASN A 73 1.10 12.37 -16.40
N SER A 74 1.53 13.42 -15.67
CA SER A 74 2.52 14.38 -16.16
C SER A 74 3.45 14.92 -15.07
N GLU A 75 4.59 15.48 -15.47
CA GLU A 75 5.48 16.19 -14.54
C GLU A 75 4.78 17.38 -13.88
N TYR A 76 3.90 18.06 -14.61
CA TYR A 76 3.15 19.20 -14.10
C TYR A 76 2.20 18.78 -12.97
N GLU A 77 1.48 17.66 -13.13
CA GLU A 77 0.66 17.09 -12.06
C GLU A 77 1.51 16.70 -10.84
N ALA A 78 2.70 16.13 -11.07
CA ALA A 78 3.60 15.76 -9.98
C ALA A 78 4.05 16.99 -9.18
N LEU A 79 4.32 18.11 -9.85
CA LEU A 79 4.67 19.38 -9.21
C LEU A 79 3.51 19.93 -8.35
N LEU A 80 2.28 19.91 -8.87
CA LEU A 80 1.11 20.39 -8.13
C LEU A 80 0.82 19.51 -6.90
N LEU A 81 0.84 18.19 -7.09
CA LEU A 81 0.62 17.24 -6.00
C LEU A 81 1.72 17.35 -4.94
N GLU A 82 3.00 17.43 -5.33
CA GLU A 82 4.13 17.64 -4.42
C GLU A 82 3.91 18.89 -3.56
N ASN A 83 3.49 20.00 -4.16
CA ASN A 83 3.27 21.24 -3.42
C ASN A 83 2.20 21.09 -2.34
N ASN A 84 1.05 20.49 -2.69
CA ASN A 84 -0.05 20.29 -1.73
C ASN A 84 0.37 19.37 -0.59
N LEU A 85 1.13 18.31 -0.90
CA LEU A 85 1.62 17.37 0.10
C LEU A 85 2.68 18.01 1.01
N ILE A 86 3.58 18.84 0.48
CA ILE A 86 4.55 19.58 1.31
C ILE A 86 3.80 20.55 2.24
N LYS A 87 2.82 21.30 1.72
CA LYS A 87 2.01 22.22 2.54
C LYS A 87 1.27 21.50 3.66
N ARG A 88 0.71 20.32 3.36
CA ARG A 88 -0.03 19.50 4.32
C ARG A 88 0.86 18.86 5.38
N PHE A 89 1.98 18.26 4.98
CA PHE A 89 2.81 17.44 5.86
C PHE A 89 4.00 18.17 6.47
N GLN A 90 4.37 19.35 5.94
CA GLN A 90 5.51 20.18 6.37
C GLN A 90 6.80 19.38 6.67
N PRO A 91 7.26 18.52 5.74
CA PRO A 91 8.28 17.50 6.03
C PRO A 91 9.62 18.14 6.37
N ARG A 92 10.31 17.68 7.42
CA ARG A 92 11.55 18.28 7.97
C ARG A 92 12.56 18.75 6.90
N TYR A 93 12.85 17.94 5.88
CA TYR A 93 13.88 18.23 4.87
C TYR A 93 13.40 18.97 3.63
N ASN A 94 12.11 19.25 3.44
CA ASN A 94 11.69 20.20 2.41
C ASN A 94 12.08 21.61 2.87
N ILE A 95 12.98 22.30 2.15
CA ILE A 95 13.43 23.68 2.52
C ILE A 95 12.65 24.70 1.70
N LEU A 96 12.59 24.49 0.38
CA LEU A 96 11.70 25.24 -0.51
C LEU A 96 10.27 24.75 -0.27
N LEU A 97 9.30 25.67 -0.29
CA LEU A 97 7.87 25.43 -0.07
C LEU A 97 7.41 25.28 1.40
N LYS A 98 8.29 25.53 2.37
CA LYS A 98 7.94 25.71 3.80
C LYS A 98 7.68 27.16 4.19
N ASP A 99 8.47 28.08 3.64
CA ASP A 99 8.27 29.52 3.77
C ASP A 99 7.48 30.05 2.57
N ASP A 100 6.70 31.13 2.82
CA ASP A 100 5.94 31.96 1.89
C ASP A 100 6.81 32.64 0.81
N LYS A 101 7.64 31.90 0.07
CA LYS A 101 8.12 32.35 -1.24
C LYS A 101 6.94 32.29 -2.18
N SER A 102 6.14 33.34 -2.08
CA SER A 102 4.78 33.40 -2.55
C SER A 102 4.75 33.19 -4.06
N PHE A 103 3.97 32.20 -4.47
CA PHE A 103 3.70 31.96 -5.88
C PHE A 103 3.14 33.22 -6.53
N PRO A 104 3.45 33.47 -7.81
CA PRO A 104 2.80 34.55 -8.53
C PRO A 104 1.31 34.21 -8.71
N TYR A 105 0.48 35.19 -8.39
CA TYR A 105 -0.96 35.22 -8.62
C TYR A 105 -1.24 36.21 -9.75
N ILE A 106 -2.29 35.94 -10.50
CA ILE A 106 -2.94 36.96 -11.32
C ILE A 106 -3.94 37.66 -10.40
N CYS A 107 -3.84 38.97 -10.28
CA CYS A 107 -4.74 39.79 -9.48
C CYS A 107 -5.56 40.70 -10.40
N ILE A 108 -6.87 40.74 -10.17
CA ILE A 108 -7.78 41.72 -10.75
C ILE A 108 -8.03 42.79 -9.69
N THR A 109 -7.58 44.02 -9.97
CA THR A 109 -7.63 45.12 -8.98
C THR A 109 -9.06 45.58 -8.70
N ARG A 110 -9.30 46.07 -7.48
CA ARG A 110 -10.59 46.68 -7.08
C ARG A 110 -10.59 48.19 -7.35
N GLU A 111 -10.76 48.57 -8.60
CA GLU A 111 -10.91 49.97 -9.01
C GLU A 111 -11.92 50.06 -10.16
N ARG A 112 -12.43 51.27 -10.46
CA ARG A 112 -13.50 51.51 -11.46
C ARG A 112 -13.25 50.85 -12.82
N PHE A 113 -12.00 50.85 -13.27
CA PHE A 113 -11.53 50.10 -14.44
C PHE A 113 -10.48 49.07 -13.99
N PRO A 114 -10.87 47.84 -13.62
CA PRO A 114 -9.93 46.86 -13.07
C PRO A 114 -8.73 46.55 -13.99
N LYS A 115 -7.56 46.32 -13.40
CA LYS A 115 -6.34 45.87 -14.09
C LYS A 115 -6.07 44.40 -13.78
N VAL A 116 -5.56 43.68 -14.77
CA VAL A 116 -5.08 42.30 -14.61
C VAL A 116 -3.56 42.35 -14.44
N ILE A 117 -3.07 42.14 -13.22
CA ILE A 117 -1.65 42.26 -12.88
C ILE A 117 -1.11 40.97 -12.27
N THR A 118 0.21 40.79 -12.30
CA THR A 118 0.87 39.70 -11.58
C THR A 118 1.39 40.19 -10.24
N THR A 119 1.16 39.44 -9.16
CA THR A 119 1.69 39.77 -7.83
C THR A 119 2.07 38.52 -7.09
N ARG A 120 3.12 38.61 -6.27
CA ARG A 120 3.51 37.52 -5.36
C ARG A 120 2.88 37.71 -3.97
N GLN A 121 2.49 38.92 -3.59
CA GLN A 121 1.93 39.19 -2.26
C GLN A 121 0.41 39.34 -2.34
N PRO A 122 -0.37 38.28 -2.02
CA PRO A 122 -1.82 38.41 -1.92
C PRO A 122 -2.20 39.23 -0.69
N GLY A 123 -2.91 40.33 -0.90
CA GLY A 123 -3.45 41.20 0.16
C GLY A 123 -4.90 41.60 -0.12
N ALA A 124 -5.76 41.50 0.89
CA ALA A 124 -7.20 41.72 0.77
C ALA A 124 -7.62 43.11 0.21
N LYS A 125 -6.72 44.10 0.26
CA LYS A 125 -6.97 45.48 -0.19
C LYS A 125 -6.80 45.70 -1.70
N LEU A 126 -6.01 44.89 -2.40
CA LEU A 126 -5.63 45.18 -3.79
C LEU A 126 -6.70 44.74 -4.81
N GLY A 127 -7.31 43.57 -4.61
CA GLY A 127 -8.06 42.92 -5.67
C GLY A 127 -8.55 41.50 -5.36
N GLN A 128 -9.14 40.85 -6.36
CA GLN A 128 -9.35 39.41 -6.40
C GLN A 128 -8.10 38.71 -6.94
N TYR A 129 -7.77 37.53 -6.44
CA TYR A 129 -6.55 36.80 -6.81
C TYR A 129 -6.90 35.43 -7.40
N TYR A 130 -6.16 35.05 -8.43
CA TYR A 130 -6.28 33.81 -9.17
C TYR A 130 -4.90 33.16 -9.26
N GLY A 131 -4.80 31.88 -8.95
CA GLY A 131 -3.54 31.18 -8.74
C GLY A 131 -3.60 30.32 -7.47
N PRO A 132 -2.46 29.81 -6.97
CA PRO A 132 -1.08 30.13 -7.32
C PRO A 132 -0.59 29.52 -8.64
N PHE A 133 0.18 30.28 -9.44
CA PHE A 133 0.81 29.76 -10.65
C PHE A 133 2.21 29.20 -10.35
N THR A 134 2.41 27.92 -10.61
CA THR A 134 3.68 27.21 -10.32
C THR A 134 4.72 27.34 -11.43
N ASP A 135 4.29 27.54 -12.68
CA ASP A 135 5.16 27.85 -13.82
C ASP A 135 4.87 29.26 -14.31
N LEU A 136 5.88 30.13 -14.22
CA LEU A 136 5.83 31.50 -14.73
C LEU A 136 5.52 31.52 -16.23
N LYS A 137 6.03 30.56 -17.02
CA LYS A 137 5.76 30.50 -18.46
C LYS A 137 4.29 30.24 -18.74
N ASN A 138 3.67 29.29 -18.04
CA ASN A 138 2.24 29.02 -18.17
C ASN A 138 1.38 30.21 -17.71
N MET A 139 1.77 30.86 -16.60
CA MET A 139 1.09 32.09 -16.17
C MET A 139 1.15 33.20 -17.24
N TYR A 140 2.33 33.43 -17.84
CA TYR A 140 2.46 34.40 -18.91
C TYR A 140 1.69 33.97 -20.17
N GLN A 141 1.65 32.68 -20.51
CA GLN A 141 0.79 32.17 -21.59
C GLN A 141 -0.70 32.44 -21.34
N ILE A 142 -1.16 32.29 -20.10
CA ILE A 142 -2.53 32.63 -19.70
C ILE A 142 -2.78 34.13 -19.85
N LEU A 143 -1.83 34.97 -19.42
CA LEU A 143 -1.95 36.43 -19.57
C LEU A 143 -1.93 36.86 -21.03
N ASP A 144 -1.09 36.24 -21.85
CA ASP A 144 -1.00 36.53 -23.29
C ASP A 144 -2.27 36.07 -24.01
N LEU A 145 -2.83 34.93 -23.62
CA LEU A 145 -4.14 34.49 -24.10
C LEU A 145 -5.23 35.50 -23.70
N ILE A 146 -5.27 35.95 -22.45
CA ILE A 146 -6.22 36.99 -22.00
C ILE A 146 -6.07 38.29 -22.82
N LYS A 147 -4.84 38.75 -23.04
CA LYS A 147 -4.55 39.95 -23.86
C LYS A 147 -4.97 39.77 -25.33
N SER A 148 -4.88 38.55 -25.88
CA SER A 148 -5.33 38.29 -27.24
C SER A 148 -6.87 38.24 -27.36
N LEU A 149 -7.56 37.87 -26.28
CA LEU A 149 -9.02 37.75 -26.24
C LEU A 149 -9.73 39.06 -25.90
N TYR A 150 -9.13 39.90 -25.04
CA TYR A 150 -9.76 41.09 -24.47
C TYR A 150 -8.84 42.31 -24.54
N THR A 151 -9.43 43.49 -24.72
CA THR A 151 -8.71 44.77 -24.75
C THR A 151 -8.69 45.38 -23.35
N LEU A 152 -7.55 45.27 -22.66
CA LEU A 152 -7.40 45.69 -21.26
C LEU A 152 -6.48 46.90 -21.14
N ARG A 153 -6.73 47.74 -20.13
CA ARG A 153 -5.82 48.84 -19.83
C ARG A 153 -4.60 48.33 -19.07
N THR A 154 -3.43 48.87 -19.40
CA THR A 154 -2.17 48.63 -18.69
C THR A 154 -1.66 49.90 -17.98
N CYS A 155 -2.28 51.05 -18.23
CA CYS A 155 -1.89 52.34 -17.65
C CYS A 155 -2.15 52.41 -16.13
N ASN A 156 -1.32 53.18 -15.42
CA ASN A 156 -1.47 53.41 -13.98
C ASN A 156 -2.29 54.68 -13.65
N TYR A 157 -3.11 55.17 -14.57
CA TYR A 157 -3.95 56.35 -14.35
C TYR A 157 -5.14 56.08 -13.43
N ASN A 158 -5.43 57.05 -12.56
CA ASN A 158 -6.58 57.03 -11.67
C ASN A 158 -7.85 57.52 -12.40
N LEU A 159 -8.60 56.59 -12.97
CA LEU A 159 -9.75 56.83 -13.87
C LEU A 159 -11.07 57.06 -13.14
N LEU A 160 -11.04 57.90 -12.10
CA LEU A 160 -12.25 58.44 -11.48
C LEU A 160 -12.98 59.37 -12.47
N GLU A 161 -14.31 59.45 -12.37
CA GLU A 161 -15.15 60.30 -13.24
C GLU A 161 -14.63 61.73 -13.31
N GLU A 162 -14.31 62.32 -12.16
CA GLU A 162 -13.82 63.69 -12.08
C GLU A 162 -12.54 63.94 -12.90
N ASN A 163 -11.63 62.96 -12.95
CA ASN A 163 -10.37 63.10 -13.68
C ASN A 163 -10.56 62.95 -15.19
N ILE A 164 -11.52 62.11 -15.60
CA ILE A 164 -11.87 61.91 -17.02
C ILE A 164 -12.60 63.15 -17.54
N CYS A 165 -13.60 63.66 -16.80
CA CYS A 165 -14.34 64.87 -17.17
C CYS A 165 -13.44 66.12 -17.23
N LYS A 166 -12.37 66.17 -16.44
CA LYS A 166 -11.35 67.24 -16.49
C LYS A 166 -10.32 67.05 -17.62
N HIS A 167 -10.48 66.04 -18.49
CA HIS A 167 -9.54 65.70 -19.58
C HIS A 167 -8.08 65.64 -19.13
N LYS A 168 -7.84 65.09 -17.93
CA LYS A 168 -6.52 65.07 -17.29
C LYS A 168 -5.53 64.12 -17.98
N PHE A 169 -6.04 63.13 -18.71
CA PHE A 169 -5.24 62.08 -19.34
C PHE A 169 -5.49 62.04 -20.84
N LYS A 170 -4.48 61.57 -21.58
CA LYS A 170 -4.58 61.33 -23.03
C LYS A 170 -4.47 59.85 -23.36
N VAL A 171 -5.05 59.44 -24.48
CA VAL A 171 -4.89 58.08 -25.00
C VAL A 171 -3.42 57.76 -25.28
N CYS A 172 -3.02 56.52 -24.97
CA CYS A 172 -1.64 56.05 -25.10
C CYS A 172 -1.48 55.13 -26.33
N LEU A 173 -0.24 54.67 -26.57
CA LEU A 173 0.07 53.77 -27.68
C LEU A 173 -0.83 52.52 -27.72
N GLU A 174 -1.14 51.92 -26.56
CA GLU A 174 -2.01 50.74 -26.46
C GLU A 174 -3.40 50.96 -27.06
N TYR A 175 -3.90 52.19 -27.04
CA TYR A 175 -5.14 52.55 -27.73
C TYR A 175 -4.96 52.55 -29.24
N HIS A 176 -3.91 53.21 -29.73
CA HIS A 176 -3.64 53.33 -31.15
C HIS A 176 -3.33 51.99 -31.84
N ILE A 177 -2.75 51.02 -31.10
CA ILE A 177 -2.50 49.65 -31.60
C ILE A 177 -3.65 48.67 -31.29
N GLY A 178 -4.73 49.13 -30.66
CA GLY A 178 -5.97 48.36 -30.46
C GLY A 178 -5.98 47.41 -29.26
N HIS A 179 -5.00 47.47 -28.35
CA HIS A 179 -4.99 46.67 -27.12
C HIS A 179 -5.85 47.26 -25.98
N CYS A 180 -6.24 48.53 -26.10
CA CYS A 180 -7.09 49.23 -25.13
C CYS A 180 -8.12 50.10 -25.88
N LYS A 181 -9.33 50.28 -25.35
CA LYS A 181 -10.37 51.14 -25.98
C LYS A 181 -10.40 52.58 -25.44
N GLY A 182 -9.40 52.97 -24.68
CA GLY A 182 -9.23 54.36 -24.23
C GLY A 182 -10.22 54.83 -23.16
N PRO A 183 -10.46 54.07 -22.06
CA PRO A 183 -11.31 54.56 -20.96
C PRO A 183 -10.75 55.82 -20.28
N CYS A 184 -9.46 56.14 -20.50
CA CYS A 184 -8.81 57.34 -19.95
C CYS A 184 -9.34 58.67 -20.50
N GLU A 185 -9.89 58.67 -21.72
CA GLU A 185 -10.58 59.82 -22.32
C GLU A 185 -12.11 59.62 -22.35
N GLY A 186 -12.63 58.56 -21.73
CA GLY A 186 -14.07 58.25 -21.72
C GLY A 186 -14.59 57.58 -22.99
N LEU A 187 -13.71 57.08 -23.87
CA LEU A 187 -14.09 56.42 -25.13
C LEU A 187 -14.68 55.00 -24.93
N GLN A 188 -14.59 54.46 -23.72
CA GLN A 188 -15.19 53.19 -23.32
C GLN A 188 -15.97 53.37 -22.02
N THR A 189 -17.22 52.89 -22.00
CA THR A 189 -18.05 52.93 -20.79
C THR A 189 -17.57 51.92 -19.74
N GLU A 190 -17.87 52.22 -18.49
CA GLU A 190 -17.52 51.36 -17.35
C GLU A 190 -18.21 49.98 -17.45
N GLU A 191 -19.48 49.95 -17.86
CA GLU A 191 -20.27 48.73 -17.97
C GLU A 191 -19.66 47.79 -19.02
N ALA A 192 -19.30 48.33 -20.18
CA ALA A 192 -18.69 47.56 -21.26
C ALA A 192 -17.32 47.00 -20.85
N TYR A 193 -16.51 47.77 -20.11
CA TYR A 193 -15.23 47.29 -19.60
C TYR A 193 -15.42 46.19 -18.53
N ASN A 194 -16.36 46.38 -17.61
CA ASN A 194 -16.63 45.42 -16.54
C ASN A 194 -17.23 44.11 -17.06
N GLN A 195 -17.97 44.12 -18.16
CA GLN A 195 -18.38 42.89 -18.85
C GLN A 195 -17.16 42.08 -19.32
N ASP A 196 -16.16 42.72 -19.92
CA ASP A 196 -14.92 42.05 -20.33
C ASP A 196 -14.17 41.48 -19.10
N ILE A 197 -14.11 42.23 -17.99
CA ILE A 197 -13.52 41.76 -16.73
C ILE A 197 -14.26 40.54 -16.16
N GLN A 198 -15.59 40.54 -16.14
CA GLN A 198 -16.38 39.39 -15.66
C GLN A 198 -16.10 38.13 -16.49
N GLN A 199 -15.93 38.27 -17.81
CA GLN A 199 -15.56 37.13 -18.66
C GLN A 199 -14.15 36.62 -18.37
N ILE A 200 -13.20 37.51 -18.05
CA ILE A 200 -11.86 37.14 -17.60
C ILE A 200 -11.91 36.44 -16.24
N GLU A 201 -12.75 36.89 -15.30
CA GLU A 201 -12.96 36.18 -14.04
C GLU A 201 -13.48 34.76 -14.28
N HIS A 202 -14.48 34.59 -15.16
CA HIS A 202 -15.00 33.28 -15.52
C HIS A 202 -13.93 32.39 -16.16
N PHE A 203 -13.09 32.97 -17.04
CA PHE A 203 -11.96 32.27 -17.64
C PHE A 203 -10.94 31.80 -16.59
N LEU A 204 -10.53 32.69 -15.67
CA LEU A 204 -9.58 32.38 -14.60
C LEU A 204 -10.13 31.41 -13.54
N LYS A 205 -11.46 31.36 -13.36
CA LYS A 205 -12.17 30.35 -12.55
C LYS A 205 -12.33 28.99 -13.26
N GLY A 206 -11.77 28.83 -14.47
CA GLY A 206 -11.78 27.57 -15.22
C GLY A 206 -13.02 27.32 -16.08
N ASN A 207 -13.92 28.30 -16.21
CA ASN A 207 -15.16 28.18 -16.99
C ASN A 207 -14.94 28.47 -18.48
N ILE A 208 -13.97 27.81 -19.11
CA ILE A 208 -13.58 28.05 -20.52
C ILE A 208 -14.75 27.81 -21.49
N ASN A 209 -15.62 26.83 -21.19
CA ASN A 209 -16.78 26.52 -22.02
C ASN A 209 -17.81 27.66 -22.07
N ALA A 210 -17.97 28.42 -20.98
CA ALA A 210 -18.89 29.55 -20.93
C ALA A 210 -18.40 30.69 -21.84
N VAL A 211 -17.09 30.99 -21.76
CA VAL A 211 -16.43 31.99 -22.63
C VAL A 211 -16.51 31.58 -24.09
N LYS A 212 -16.30 30.30 -24.40
CA LYS A 212 -16.43 29.76 -25.76
C LYS A 212 -17.87 29.90 -26.29
N LYS A 213 -18.87 29.59 -25.47
CA LYS A 213 -20.29 29.73 -25.83
C LYS A 213 -20.62 31.19 -26.13
N HIS A 214 -20.16 32.12 -25.29
CA HIS A 214 -20.34 33.56 -25.49
C HIS A 214 -19.75 34.06 -26.81
N PHE A 215 -18.49 33.68 -27.13
CA PHE A 215 -17.90 34.05 -28.42
C PHE A 215 -18.62 33.41 -29.61
N LYS A 216 -19.14 32.18 -29.47
CA LYS A 216 -19.93 31.52 -30.51
C LYS A 216 -21.26 32.21 -30.76
N GLU A 217 -21.94 32.67 -29.70
CA GLU A 217 -23.16 33.47 -29.79
C GLU A 217 -22.89 34.81 -30.48
N LYS A 218 -21.86 35.55 -30.04
CA LYS A 218 -21.46 36.82 -30.69
C LYS A 218 -21.04 36.65 -32.15
N MET A 219 -20.32 35.58 -32.48
CA MET A 219 -19.97 35.24 -33.85
C MET A 219 -21.22 35.00 -34.70
N SER A 220 -22.20 34.27 -34.17
CA SER A 220 -23.45 33.96 -34.87
C SER A 220 -24.30 35.22 -35.07
N GLN A 221 -24.36 36.10 -34.07
CA GLN A 221 -25.05 37.40 -34.16
C GLN A 221 -24.38 38.33 -35.18
N ALA A 222 -23.05 38.44 -35.17
CA ALA A 222 -22.30 39.24 -36.14
C ALA A 222 -22.47 38.71 -37.57
N ALA A 223 -22.47 37.39 -37.76
CA ALA A 223 -22.74 36.78 -39.06
C ALA A 223 -24.17 37.04 -39.54
N ALA A 224 -25.17 36.97 -38.65
CA ALA A 224 -26.56 37.30 -38.96
C ALA A 224 -26.74 38.79 -39.33
N ALA A 225 -25.94 39.68 -38.73
CA ALA A 225 -25.89 41.11 -39.06
C ALA A 225 -25.01 41.44 -40.28
N MET A 226 -24.49 40.43 -41.00
CA MET A 226 -23.56 40.57 -42.13
C MET A 226 -22.23 41.29 -41.78
N ASP A 227 -21.85 41.36 -40.51
CA ASP A 227 -20.57 41.88 -40.03
C ASP A 227 -19.52 40.78 -39.98
N TYR A 228 -19.04 40.39 -41.17
CA TYR A 228 -18.08 39.31 -41.33
C TYR A 228 -16.73 39.58 -40.68
N LYS A 229 -16.36 40.86 -40.52
CA LYS A 229 -15.09 41.25 -39.87
C LYS A 229 -15.12 40.88 -38.39
N ASN A 230 -16.18 41.23 -37.67
CA ASN A 230 -16.33 40.85 -36.27
C ASN A 230 -16.58 39.35 -36.11
N ALA A 231 -17.33 38.71 -37.02
CA ALA A 231 -17.53 37.27 -37.00
C ALA A 231 -16.19 36.49 -37.12
N GLN A 232 -15.31 36.89 -38.03
CA GLN A 232 -13.98 36.28 -38.18
C GLN A 232 -13.12 36.50 -36.93
N ALA A 233 -13.13 37.71 -36.35
CA ALA A 233 -12.40 37.99 -35.12
C ALA A 233 -12.87 37.10 -33.95
N TYR A 234 -14.18 36.85 -33.80
CA TYR A 234 -14.68 35.93 -32.78
C TYR A 234 -14.30 34.47 -33.06
N LYS A 235 -14.26 34.06 -34.34
CA LYS A 235 -13.80 32.71 -34.74
C LYS A 235 -12.34 32.46 -34.36
N GLU A 236 -11.46 33.44 -34.58
CA GLU A 236 -10.05 33.36 -34.18
C GLU A 236 -9.88 33.24 -32.67
N LYS A 237 -10.68 33.99 -31.89
CA LYS A 237 -10.73 33.86 -30.42
C LYS A 237 -11.15 32.47 -29.97
N ILE A 238 -12.13 31.86 -30.63
CA ILE A 238 -12.57 30.48 -30.34
C ILE A 238 -11.43 29.48 -30.62
N ALA A 239 -10.73 29.61 -31.75
CA ALA A 239 -9.63 28.73 -32.10
C ALA A 239 -8.46 28.83 -31.11
N ALA A 240 -8.14 30.05 -30.63
CA ALA A 240 -7.13 30.26 -29.59
C ALA A 240 -7.49 29.53 -28.28
N LEU A 241 -8.77 29.55 -27.88
CA LEU A 241 -9.26 28.84 -26.69
C LEU A 241 -9.20 27.31 -26.85
N GLU A 242 -9.57 26.78 -28.03
CA GLU A 242 -9.52 25.34 -28.31
C GLU A 242 -8.09 24.78 -28.27
N ASN A 243 -7.14 25.52 -28.86
CA ASN A 243 -5.73 25.17 -28.84
C ASN A 243 -5.16 25.13 -27.41
N TYR A 244 -5.61 26.01 -26.52
CA TYR A 244 -5.21 26.01 -25.11
C TYR A 244 -5.81 24.83 -24.33
N GLN A 245 -7.10 24.53 -24.53
CA GLN A 245 -7.81 23.45 -23.82
C GLN A 245 -7.20 22.06 -24.11
N SER A 246 -6.67 21.83 -25.31
CA SER A 246 -6.02 20.57 -25.68
C SER A 246 -4.73 20.25 -24.89
N LYS A 247 -4.10 21.27 -24.27
CA LYS A 247 -2.79 21.14 -23.59
C LYS A 247 -2.86 21.11 -22.06
N SER A 248 -3.98 21.53 -21.46
CA SER A 248 -4.12 21.67 -20.01
C SER A 248 -5.17 20.71 -19.46
N LEU A 249 -4.73 19.54 -18.96
CA LEU A 249 -5.58 18.48 -18.42
C LEU A 249 -5.60 18.40 -16.89
N VAL A 250 -5.43 19.52 -16.17
CA VAL A 250 -5.52 19.53 -14.70
C VAL A 250 -6.62 20.45 -14.19
N VAL A 251 -7.66 19.75 -13.73
CA VAL A 251 -8.74 20.03 -12.77
C VAL A 251 -9.42 21.39 -12.78
N ASN A 252 -10.65 21.35 -13.28
CA ASN A 252 -11.67 22.39 -13.17
C ASN A 252 -11.90 22.80 -11.70
N PRO A 253 -11.77 24.09 -11.32
CA PRO A 253 -12.09 24.61 -9.99
C PRO A 253 -13.54 24.40 -9.55
N GLN A 254 -14.46 24.03 -10.46
CA GLN A 254 -15.82 23.63 -10.13
C GLN A 254 -15.93 22.24 -9.50
N VAL A 255 -14.85 21.45 -9.48
CA VAL A 255 -14.80 20.15 -8.80
C VAL A 255 -14.65 20.42 -7.31
N GLY A 256 -15.76 20.32 -6.58
CA GLY A 256 -15.82 20.55 -5.14
C GLY A 256 -15.01 19.55 -4.30
N ASN A 257 -15.34 19.45 -3.01
CA ASN A 257 -14.67 18.52 -2.11
C ASN A 257 -15.13 17.09 -2.42
N LEU A 258 -14.22 16.27 -2.94
CA LEU A 258 -14.50 14.90 -3.39
C LEU A 258 -13.51 13.91 -2.77
N ASP A 259 -13.98 12.70 -2.55
CA ASP A 259 -13.11 11.55 -2.32
C ASP A 259 -13.18 10.61 -3.53
N VAL A 260 -12.05 10.06 -3.92
CA VAL A 260 -11.95 9.12 -5.05
C VAL A 260 -11.36 7.83 -4.54
N PHE A 261 -12.05 6.72 -4.80
CA PHE A 261 -11.58 5.38 -4.49
C PHE A 261 -11.56 4.53 -5.76
N ALA A 262 -10.49 3.76 -5.92
CA ALA A 262 -10.43 2.69 -6.90
C ALA A 262 -10.06 1.39 -6.18
N ILE A 263 -10.76 0.30 -6.51
CA ILE A 263 -10.46 -1.05 -6.06
C ILE A 263 -10.26 -1.99 -7.26
N VAL A 264 -9.23 -2.82 -7.19
CA VAL A 264 -9.05 -3.96 -8.09
C VAL A 264 -8.57 -5.10 -7.22
N SER A 265 -9.17 -6.28 -7.36
CA SER A 265 -8.77 -7.45 -6.59
C SER A 265 -8.37 -8.64 -7.45
N ASP A 266 -7.86 -9.66 -6.77
CA ASP A 266 -7.81 -11.05 -7.21
C ASP A 266 -8.37 -11.95 -6.09
N ALA A 267 -8.25 -13.27 -6.25
CA ALA A 267 -8.77 -14.24 -5.27
C ALA A 267 -8.12 -14.16 -3.88
N LYS A 268 -6.92 -13.56 -3.76
CA LYS A 268 -6.13 -13.54 -2.51
C LYS A 268 -6.04 -12.14 -1.90
N ALA A 269 -6.11 -11.09 -2.69
CA ALA A 269 -5.90 -9.72 -2.24
C ALA A 269 -6.78 -8.69 -2.98
N ALA A 270 -7.12 -7.62 -2.27
CA ALA A 270 -7.70 -6.40 -2.83
C ALA A 270 -6.68 -5.27 -2.78
N PHE A 271 -6.59 -4.50 -3.86
CA PHE A 271 -5.70 -3.35 -3.97
C PHE A 271 -6.55 -2.10 -4.09
N ILE A 272 -6.25 -1.07 -3.29
CA ILE A 272 -7.03 0.17 -3.23
C ILE A 272 -6.14 1.39 -3.38
N SER A 273 -6.64 2.37 -4.12
CA SER A 273 -6.11 3.72 -4.19
C SER A 273 -7.17 4.70 -3.74
N TYR A 274 -6.80 5.58 -2.82
CA TYR A 274 -7.61 6.67 -2.31
C TYR A 274 -6.96 8.01 -2.67
N LEU A 275 -7.74 8.93 -3.23
CA LEU A 275 -7.35 10.32 -3.46
C LEU A 275 -8.36 11.25 -2.79
N GLN A 276 -7.87 12.22 -2.02
CA GLN A 276 -8.69 13.27 -1.41
C GLN A 276 -8.53 14.56 -2.20
N ILE A 277 -9.63 15.11 -2.71
CA ILE A 277 -9.65 16.38 -3.44
C ILE A 277 -10.34 17.45 -2.58
N LYS A 278 -9.66 18.58 -2.41
CA LYS A 278 -10.25 19.81 -1.86
C LYS A 278 -9.97 20.97 -2.81
N GLU A 279 -11.00 21.76 -3.11
CA GLU A 279 -10.89 22.93 -4.00
C GLU A 279 -10.23 22.61 -5.36
N GLY A 280 -10.58 21.45 -5.96
CA GLY A 280 -9.98 20.99 -7.22
C GLY A 280 -8.52 20.49 -7.12
N ALA A 281 -7.94 20.44 -5.93
CA ALA A 281 -6.56 20.02 -5.72
C ALA A 281 -6.48 18.69 -4.96
N ILE A 282 -5.61 17.77 -5.40
CA ILE A 282 -5.34 16.54 -4.67
C ILE A 282 -4.48 16.89 -3.45
N ILE A 283 -5.01 16.64 -2.26
CA ILE A 283 -4.36 16.93 -0.97
C ILE A 283 -3.94 15.66 -0.22
N CYS A 284 -4.48 14.50 -0.60
CA CYS A 284 -4.10 13.20 -0.05
C CYS A 284 -4.06 12.16 -1.14
N THR A 285 -3.16 11.20 -0.99
CA THR A 285 -3.10 10.00 -1.81
C THR A 285 -2.62 8.85 -0.94
N GLN A 286 -3.28 7.69 -1.06
CA GLN A 286 -2.95 6.47 -0.33
C GLN A 286 -3.18 5.25 -1.21
N ASN A 287 -2.22 4.33 -1.18
CA ASN A 287 -2.16 3.15 -2.02
C ASN A 287 -1.92 1.93 -1.12
N THR A 288 -2.87 1.01 -1.05
CA THR A 288 -2.92 -0.05 -0.02
C THR A 288 -3.24 -1.43 -0.61
N GLU A 289 -2.66 -2.46 -0.02
CA GLU A 289 -2.93 -3.87 -0.32
C GLU A 289 -3.59 -4.52 0.90
N ILE A 290 -4.68 -5.26 0.68
CA ILE A 290 -5.46 -5.95 1.72
C ILE A 290 -5.51 -7.42 1.34
N LYS A 291 -5.24 -8.31 2.31
CA LYS A 291 -5.41 -9.75 2.12
C LYS A 291 -6.87 -10.13 2.34
N LYS A 292 -7.46 -10.85 1.38
CA LYS A 292 -8.82 -11.39 1.50
C LYS A 292 -8.80 -12.62 2.40
N GLN A 293 -9.77 -12.75 3.29
CA GLN A 293 -9.85 -13.90 4.20
C GLN A 293 -10.66 -15.06 3.61
N LEU A 294 -11.70 -14.83 2.79
CA LEU A 294 -12.47 -15.82 2.02
C LEU A 294 -13.52 -15.12 1.12
N GLU A 295 -13.55 -15.39 -0.19
CA GLU A 295 -14.62 -15.03 -1.17
C GLU A 295 -15.23 -13.61 -1.06
N GLU A 296 -14.53 -12.65 -0.45
CA GLU A 296 -15.00 -11.29 -0.29
C GLU A 296 -15.09 -10.59 -1.65
N LEU A 297 -16.30 -10.11 -1.99
CA LEU A 297 -16.53 -9.34 -3.19
C LEU A 297 -16.04 -7.91 -3.01
N ASP A 298 -15.61 -7.27 -4.09
CA ASP A 298 -15.11 -5.90 -4.03
C ASP A 298 -16.20 -4.90 -3.61
N GLU A 299 -17.46 -5.25 -3.86
CA GLU A 299 -18.65 -4.49 -3.45
C GLU A 299 -18.86 -4.48 -1.93
N ASP A 300 -18.39 -5.50 -1.21
CA ASP A 300 -18.48 -5.58 0.25
C ASP A 300 -17.26 -4.94 0.94
N ILE A 301 -16.09 -5.04 0.29
CA ILE A 301 -14.82 -4.53 0.79
C ILE A 301 -14.75 -3.01 0.68
N LEU A 302 -15.18 -2.46 -0.46
CA LEU A 302 -15.04 -1.04 -0.76
C LEU A 302 -15.78 -0.13 0.25
N PRO A 303 -17.02 -0.42 0.68
CA PRO A 303 -17.72 0.40 1.68
C PRO A 303 -16.99 0.51 3.03
N LEU A 304 -16.43 -0.61 3.52
CA LEU A 304 -15.68 -0.64 4.78
C LEU A 304 -14.43 0.24 4.70
N ILE A 305 -13.78 0.24 3.54
CA ILE A 305 -12.59 1.06 3.29
C ILE A 305 -12.95 2.54 3.19
N ILE A 306 -14.04 2.87 2.49
CA ILE A 306 -14.52 4.25 2.40
C ILE A 306 -14.73 4.83 3.81
N LEU A 307 -15.40 4.09 4.70
CA LEU A 307 -15.59 4.51 6.10
C LEU A 307 -14.25 4.71 6.83
N HIS A 308 -13.37 3.71 6.77
CA HIS A 308 -12.06 3.76 7.43
C HIS A 308 -11.22 4.98 7.01
N PHE A 309 -11.16 5.26 5.70
CA PHE A 309 -10.36 6.37 5.17
C PHE A 309 -10.99 7.73 5.49
N ARG A 310 -12.32 7.83 5.46
CA ARG A 310 -13.01 9.07 5.84
C ARG A 310 -12.77 9.44 7.30
N GLU A 311 -12.83 8.46 8.21
CA GLU A 311 -12.50 8.67 9.62
C GLU A 311 -11.04 9.06 9.79
N LYS A 312 -10.12 8.28 9.21
CA LYS A 312 -8.67 8.48 9.34
C LYS A 312 -8.21 9.85 8.83
N TYR A 313 -8.80 10.35 7.74
CA TYR A 313 -8.41 11.62 7.11
C TYR A 313 -9.39 12.76 7.36
N ALA A 314 -10.33 12.59 8.30
CA ALA A 314 -11.39 13.55 8.62
C ALA A 314 -12.06 14.13 7.35
N SER A 315 -12.44 13.25 6.43
CA SER A 315 -12.98 13.62 5.12
C SER A 315 -14.51 13.60 5.11
N ASN A 316 -15.09 14.76 4.80
CA ASN A 316 -16.53 14.97 4.62
C ASN A 316 -16.80 15.52 3.22
N PRO A 317 -16.65 14.71 2.17
CA PRO A 317 -16.88 15.15 0.79
C PRO A 317 -18.37 15.29 0.51
N SER A 318 -18.72 16.16 -0.45
CA SER A 318 -20.10 16.22 -0.97
C SER A 318 -20.42 15.02 -1.87
N GLU A 319 -19.39 14.39 -2.45
CA GLU A 319 -19.53 13.28 -3.38
C GLU A 319 -18.29 12.36 -3.35
N ILE A 320 -18.52 11.07 -3.50
CA ILE A 320 -17.52 9.99 -3.48
C ILE A 320 -17.53 9.33 -4.86
N LEU A 321 -16.38 9.33 -5.53
CA LEU A 321 -16.19 8.69 -6.82
C LEU A 321 -15.61 7.28 -6.64
N VAL A 322 -16.20 6.30 -7.31
CA VAL A 322 -15.76 4.90 -7.26
C VAL A 322 -15.64 4.30 -8.67
N ASN A 323 -14.78 3.30 -8.83
CA ASN A 323 -14.60 2.60 -10.12
C ASN A 323 -15.59 1.45 -10.35
N ILE A 324 -16.26 0.96 -9.30
CA ILE A 324 -17.30 -0.07 -9.35
C ILE A 324 -18.57 0.44 -8.68
N PRO A 325 -19.76 0.02 -9.13
CA PRO A 325 -21.00 0.34 -8.43
C PRO A 325 -21.03 -0.35 -7.05
N ILE A 326 -21.55 0.35 -6.03
CA ILE A 326 -21.82 -0.24 -4.70
C ILE A 326 -23.22 0.14 -4.23
N ALA A 327 -23.89 -0.77 -3.54
CA ALA A 327 -25.26 -0.57 -3.05
C ALA A 327 -25.33 0.29 -1.77
N THR A 328 -24.23 0.41 -1.03
CA THR A 328 -24.18 1.13 0.25
C THR A 328 -24.32 2.64 0.07
N THR A 329 -25.21 3.24 0.85
CA THR A 329 -25.37 4.70 0.94
C THR A 329 -24.53 5.28 2.07
N PHE A 330 -23.97 6.48 1.86
CA PHE A 330 -23.22 7.20 2.87
C PHE A 330 -23.94 8.48 3.26
N ASP A 331 -24.03 8.75 4.56
CA ASP A 331 -24.61 9.99 5.05
C ASP A 331 -23.86 11.21 4.50
N LYS A 332 -24.62 12.14 3.93
CA LYS A 332 -24.19 13.46 3.41
C LYS A 332 -23.23 13.42 2.22
N ALA A 333 -23.02 12.28 1.58
CA ALA A 333 -22.16 12.17 0.40
C ALA A 333 -22.83 11.34 -0.72
N MET A 334 -22.92 11.92 -1.92
CA MET A 334 -23.44 11.22 -3.09
C MET A 334 -22.40 10.25 -3.65
N LEU A 335 -22.78 9.01 -3.97
CA LEU A 335 -21.88 8.06 -4.60
C LEU A 335 -22.04 8.06 -6.11
N THR A 336 -20.93 8.18 -6.85
CA THR A 336 -20.95 8.33 -8.31
C THR A 336 -19.91 7.43 -8.98
N VAL A 337 -20.32 6.71 -10.02
CA VAL A 337 -19.41 6.01 -10.96
C VAL A 337 -19.31 6.85 -12.25
N PRO A 338 -18.28 7.70 -12.40
CA PRO A 338 -18.20 8.62 -13.53
C PRO A 338 -17.87 7.87 -14.83
N ARG A 339 -18.68 8.09 -15.88
CA ARG A 339 -18.47 7.46 -17.20
C ARG A 339 -17.65 8.30 -18.18
N ILE A 340 -17.70 9.63 -18.06
CA ILE A 340 -17.06 10.63 -18.95
C ILE A 340 -16.63 11.86 -18.13
N GLY A 341 -15.66 12.63 -18.63
CA GLY A 341 -15.30 13.94 -18.08
C GLY A 341 -14.16 13.89 -17.05
N ASP A 342 -13.95 14.99 -16.33
CA ASP A 342 -12.81 15.14 -15.41
C ASP A 342 -12.90 14.23 -14.19
N LYS A 343 -14.11 13.96 -13.70
CA LYS A 343 -14.36 12.97 -12.64
C LYS A 343 -13.89 11.57 -13.02
N LYS A 344 -14.06 11.17 -14.29
CA LYS A 344 -13.57 9.88 -14.81
C LYS A 344 -12.04 9.84 -14.78
N LYS A 345 -11.37 10.91 -15.21
CA LYS A 345 -9.90 10.98 -15.20
C LYS A 345 -9.31 10.80 -13.80
N LEU A 346 -10.00 11.31 -12.77
CA LEU A 346 -9.59 11.10 -11.37
C LEU A 346 -9.72 9.62 -10.95
N VAL A 347 -10.81 8.96 -11.33
CA VAL A 347 -10.98 7.52 -11.11
C VAL A 347 -9.92 6.73 -11.88
N GLU A 348 -9.65 7.07 -13.14
CA GLU A 348 -8.61 6.44 -13.96
C GLU A 348 -7.21 6.60 -13.34
N LEU A 349 -6.90 7.77 -12.76
CA LEU A 349 -5.67 8.01 -12.02
C LEU A 349 -5.55 7.11 -10.80
N ALA A 350 -6.61 6.99 -10.01
CA ALA A 350 -6.65 6.07 -8.86
C ALA A 350 -6.49 4.62 -9.34
N THR A 351 -7.23 4.19 -10.37
CA THR A 351 -7.15 2.85 -10.96
C THR A 351 -5.74 2.54 -11.47
N LYS A 352 -5.05 3.50 -12.10
CA LYS A 352 -3.66 3.35 -12.56
C LYS A 352 -2.71 3.01 -11.40
N ASN A 353 -2.86 3.67 -10.26
CA ASN A 353 -2.07 3.39 -9.07
C ASN A 353 -2.38 1.99 -8.50
N VAL A 354 -3.65 1.59 -8.48
CA VAL A 354 -4.06 0.25 -8.05
C VAL A 354 -3.49 -0.86 -8.94
N LEU A 355 -3.61 -0.70 -10.26
CA LEU A 355 -3.11 -1.70 -11.21
C LEU A 355 -1.59 -1.89 -11.09
N PHE A 356 -0.85 -0.80 -10.81
CA PHE A 356 0.57 -0.90 -10.53
C PHE A 356 0.85 -1.75 -9.28
N LEU A 357 0.14 -1.50 -8.17
CA LEU A 357 0.27 -2.28 -6.92
C LEU A 357 -0.02 -3.76 -7.14
N LYS A 358 -1.08 -4.08 -7.90
CA LYS A 358 -1.46 -5.46 -8.24
C LYS A 358 -0.36 -6.17 -9.03
N ARG A 359 0.18 -5.51 -10.07
CA ARG A 359 1.27 -6.06 -10.88
C ARG A 359 2.51 -6.36 -10.04
N GLU A 360 2.87 -5.46 -9.14
CA GLU A 360 4.04 -5.61 -8.27
C GLU A 360 3.86 -6.75 -7.26
N ALA A 361 2.64 -6.94 -6.74
CA ALA A 361 2.32 -8.08 -5.89
C ALA A 361 2.39 -9.43 -6.64
N LEU A 362 1.94 -9.48 -7.91
CA LEU A 362 2.06 -10.67 -8.75
C LEU A 362 3.52 -11.06 -9.01
N LEU A 363 4.35 -10.09 -9.42
CA LEU A 363 5.78 -10.32 -9.64
C LEU A 363 6.49 -10.83 -8.38
N ARG A 364 6.10 -10.32 -7.20
CA ARG A 364 6.61 -10.79 -5.91
C ARG A 364 6.23 -12.25 -5.61
N GLN A 365 5.04 -12.68 -6.03
CA GLN A 365 4.64 -14.09 -5.89
C GLN A 365 5.46 -15.00 -6.80
N GLU A 366 5.69 -14.58 -8.04
CA GLU A 366 6.53 -15.30 -9.01
C GLU A 366 7.99 -15.38 -8.56
N ASP A 367 8.58 -14.27 -8.12
CA ASP A 367 9.95 -14.23 -7.58
C ASP A 367 10.12 -15.17 -6.38
N ASN A 368 9.13 -15.22 -5.49
CA ASN A 368 9.16 -16.13 -4.34
C ASN A 368 9.05 -17.60 -4.74
N GLN A 369 8.29 -17.93 -5.79
CA GLN A 369 8.24 -19.29 -6.34
C GLN A 369 9.55 -19.66 -7.03
N ASN A 370 10.09 -18.77 -7.85
CA ASN A 370 11.36 -18.96 -8.54
C ASN A 370 12.55 -19.09 -7.57
N ARG A 371 12.57 -18.31 -6.49
CA ARG A 371 13.62 -18.41 -5.45
C ARG A 371 13.51 -19.72 -4.66
N ALA A 372 12.30 -20.17 -4.33
CA ALA A 372 12.11 -21.47 -3.69
C ALA A 372 12.62 -22.61 -4.60
N ASN A 373 12.30 -22.58 -5.88
CA ASN A 373 12.79 -23.56 -6.85
C ASN A 373 14.32 -23.52 -7.02
N LYS A 374 14.94 -22.33 -7.08
CA LYS A 374 16.41 -22.20 -7.11
C LYS A 374 17.08 -22.80 -5.88
N THR A 375 16.50 -22.60 -4.69
CA THR A 375 17.01 -23.21 -3.44
C THR A 375 16.91 -24.74 -3.47
N LEU A 376 15.84 -25.30 -4.03
CA LEU A 376 15.70 -26.75 -4.19
C LEU A 376 16.68 -27.34 -5.21
N VAL A 377 16.96 -26.63 -6.31
CA VAL A 377 17.98 -27.05 -7.30
C VAL A 377 19.37 -27.04 -6.66
N LEU A 378 19.69 -26.02 -5.86
CA LEU A 378 20.94 -25.98 -5.09
C LEU A 378 20.99 -27.13 -4.06
N LEU A 379 19.89 -27.41 -3.38
CA LEU A 379 19.81 -28.53 -2.43
C LEU A 379 20.02 -29.89 -3.14
N GLN A 380 19.42 -30.08 -4.31
CA GLN A 380 19.63 -31.26 -5.15
C GLN A 380 21.11 -31.43 -5.50
N HIS A 381 21.77 -30.36 -5.93
CA HIS A 381 23.19 -30.38 -6.27
C HIS A 381 24.08 -30.66 -5.05
N ASP A 382 23.87 -29.95 -3.94
CA ASP A 382 24.68 -30.08 -2.73
C ASP A 382 24.56 -31.45 -2.08
N LEU A 383 23.38 -32.08 -2.17
CA LEU A 383 23.11 -33.43 -1.67
C LEU A 383 23.28 -34.51 -2.76
N GLN A 384 23.68 -34.15 -3.98
CA GLN A 384 23.81 -35.06 -5.13
C GLN A 384 22.58 -35.94 -5.39
N LEU A 385 21.37 -35.38 -5.21
CA LEU A 385 20.12 -36.11 -5.40
C LEU A 385 19.81 -36.29 -6.89
N LYS A 386 19.32 -37.47 -7.25
CA LYS A 386 18.90 -37.78 -8.62
C LYS A 386 17.74 -36.89 -9.09
N ASP A 387 16.72 -36.75 -8.24
CA ASP A 387 15.51 -35.97 -8.51
C ASP A 387 15.46 -34.72 -7.64
N LEU A 388 14.73 -33.70 -8.11
CA LEU A 388 14.53 -32.46 -7.38
C LEU A 388 13.65 -32.71 -6.15
N PRO A 389 14.08 -32.36 -4.91
CA PRO A 389 13.35 -32.70 -3.69
C PRO A 389 12.15 -31.77 -3.48
N LEU A 390 11.04 -32.02 -4.18
CA LEU A 390 9.83 -31.22 -4.11
C LEU A 390 9.01 -31.53 -2.84
N HIS A 391 9.05 -32.77 -2.38
CA HIS A 391 8.38 -33.27 -1.18
C HIS A 391 9.41 -33.77 -0.16
N ILE A 392 9.57 -33.04 0.95
CA ILE A 392 10.55 -33.34 2.00
C ILE A 392 9.81 -33.63 3.30
N GLU A 393 10.07 -34.77 3.91
CA GLU A 393 9.56 -35.13 5.23
C GLU A 393 10.69 -35.07 6.26
N CYS A 394 10.45 -34.44 7.41
CA CYS A 394 11.43 -34.36 8.48
C CYS A 394 10.88 -34.86 9.81
N PHE A 395 11.67 -35.71 10.48
CA PHE A 395 11.32 -36.33 11.76
C PHE A 395 12.20 -35.78 12.89
N ASP A 396 11.56 -35.34 13.98
CA ASP A 396 12.19 -35.01 15.26
C ASP A 396 11.65 -35.98 16.32
N ASN A 397 12.57 -36.55 17.10
CA ASN A 397 12.22 -37.35 18.27
C ASN A 397 12.74 -36.63 19.51
N SER A 398 11.82 -35.99 20.25
CA SER A 398 12.15 -35.25 21.45
C SER A 398 11.74 -36.05 22.67
N ASN A 399 12.73 -36.52 23.43
CA ASN A 399 12.51 -37.18 24.72
C ASN A 399 12.84 -36.21 25.87
N ILE A 400 11.79 -35.79 26.61
CA ILE A 400 11.93 -35.00 27.84
C ILE A 400 11.53 -35.90 29.01
N GLN A 401 12.53 -36.43 29.71
CA GLN A 401 12.41 -37.01 31.07
C GLN A 401 11.20 -37.93 31.31
N GLY A 402 11.10 -39.01 30.52
CA GLY A 402 10.73 -40.32 31.05
C GLY A 402 9.25 -40.72 31.13
N THR A 403 8.26 -39.90 30.80
CA THR A 403 6.84 -40.33 30.98
C THR A 403 5.98 -40.46 29.73
N HIS A 404 6.28 -39.87 28.58
CA HIS A 404 5.62 -40.28 27.32
C HIS A 404 6.45 -39.87 26.09
N PRO A 405 7.16 -40.79 25.43
CA PRO A 405 7.91 -40.45 24.22
C PRO A 405 6.95 -40.03 23.09
N VAL A 406 7.27 -38.92 22.42
CA VAL A 406 6.51 -38.37 21.29
C VAL A 406 7.49 -37.97 20.20
N ALA A 407 7.17 -38.33 18.97
CA ALA A 407 7.85 -37.78 17.80
C ALA A 407 6.93 -36.89 16.97
N ALA A 408 7.55 -36.04 16.17
CA ALA A 408 6.87 -35.14 15.27
C ALA A 408 7.42 -35.28 13.85
N MET A 409 6.53 -35.21 12.88
CA MET A 409 6.87 -35.16 11.46
C MET A 409 6.30 -33.88 10.85
N VAL A 410 7.17 -33.12 10.18
CA VAL A 410 6.79 -31.95 9.39
C VAL A 410 7.04 -32.24 7.93
N VAL A 411 6.24 -31.60 7.08
CA VAL A 411 6.27 -31.79 5.64
C VAL A 411 6.56 -30.46 4.97
N PHE A 412 7.49 -30.45 4.03
CA PHE A 412 7.76 -29.33 3.15
C PHE A 412 7.43 -29.72 1.72
N GLN A 413 6.63 -28.89 1.04
CA GLN A 413 6.32 -29.04 -0.38
C GLN A 413 6.81 -27.79 -1.11
N HIS A 414 7.54 -27.96 -2.21
CA HIS A 414 8.12 -26.87 -3.00
C HIS A 414 8.94 -25.89 -2.12
N GLY A 415 9.69 -26.42 -1.16
CA GLY A 415 10.53 -25.64 -0.24
C GLY A 415 9.75 -24.80 0.78
N LYS A 416 8.44 -25.03 0.94
CA LYS A 416 7.59 -24.33 1.91
C LYS A 416 6.90 -25.30 2.88
N PRO A 417 6.62 -24.91 4.13
CA PRO A 417 5.99 -25.79 5.10
C PRO A 417 4.53 -26.10 4.75
N ALA A 418 4.21 -27.39 4.59
CA ALA A 418 2.88 -27.92 4.32
C ALA A 418 2.18 -28.33 5.64
N LYS A 419 1.78 -27.33 6.44
CA LYS A 419 1.25 -27.52 7.81
C LYS A 419 0.08 -28.51 7.91
N LYS A 420 -0.74 -28.65 6.87
CA LYS A 420 -1.87 -29.59 6.83
C LYS A 420 -1.42 -31.06 6.87
N GLU A 421 -0.19 -31.34 6.46
CA GLU A 421 0.37 -32.68 6.38
C GLU A 421 1.24 -33.05 7.59
N TYR A 422 1.40 -32.15 8.55
CA TYR A 422 2.15 -32.41 9.76
C TYR A 422 1.47 -33.50 10.61
N ARG A 423 2.26 -34.33 11.27
CA ARG A 423 1.75 -35.43 12.11
C ARG A 423 2.53 -35.54 13.41
N HIS A 424 1.80 -35.81 14.50
CA HIS A 424 2.38 -36.23 15.77
C HIS A 424 2.24 -37.74 15.92
N PHE A 425 3.27 -38.38 16.47
CA PHE A 425 3.29 -39.80 16.73
C PHE A 425 3.42 -40.05 18.23
N ASN A 426 2.41 -40.72 18.79
CA ASN A 426 2.54 -41.34 20.11
C ASN A 426 3.23 -42.69 19.93
N ILE A 427 4.39 -42.84 20.59
CA ILE A 427 5.20 -44.05 20.58
C ILE A 427 4.54 -45.07 21.53
N LYS A 428 4.35 -46.31 21.05
CA LYS A 428 3.58 -47.34 21.75
C LYS A 428 4.42 -48.54 22.19
N THR A 429 5.43 -48.90 21.42
CA THR A 429 6.14 -50.18 21.55
C THR A 429 7.46 -50.06 22.31
N VAL A 430 7.94 -48.84 22.52
CA VAL A 430 9.22 -48.56 23.17
C VAL A 430 9.01 -48.31 24.67
N VAL A 431 9.72 -49.05 25.50
CA VAL A 431 9.74 -48.90 26.96
C VAL A 431 11.00 -48.15 27.37
N GLY A 432 10.84 -46.99 28.01
CA GLY A 432 11.96 -46.12 28.43
C GLY A 432 12.40 -45.13 27.35
N PRO A 433 13.41 -44.27 27.65
CA PRO A 433 13.88 -43.23 26.75
C PRO A 433 14.86 -43.80 25.70
N ASP A 434 14.38 -44.66 24.80
CA ASP A 434 15.15 -45.16 23.66
C ASP A 434 14.78 -44.39 22.39
N ASP A 435 15.62 -43.41 22.05
CA ASP A 435 15.43 -42.54 20.89
C ASP A 435 15.55 -43.28 19.55
N PHE A 436 16.36 -44.35 19.50
CA PHE A 436 16.60 -45.10 18.27
C PHE A 436 15.43 -46.03 17.96
N ALA A 437 14.96 -46.79 18.96
CA ALA A 437 13.78 -47.63 18.80
C ALA A 437 12.53 -46.79 18.47
N SER A 438 12.43 -45.61 19.08
CA SER A 438 11.35 -44.65 18.82
C SER A 438 11.38 -44.14 17.38
N MET A 439 12.55 -43.75 16.87
CA MET A 439 12.72 -43.33 15.47
C MET A 439 12.37 -44.45 14.49
N ARG A 440 12.79 -45.69 14.79
CA ARG A 440 12.43 -46.87 13.98
C ARG A 440 10.92 -47.07 13.95
N GLU A 441 10.24 -47.03 15.10
CA GLU A 441 8.78 -47.23 15.18
C GLU A 441 8.02 -46.22 14.29
N ILE A 442 8.36 -44.92 14.37
CA ILE A 442 7.62 -43.87 13.66
C ILE A 442 7.84 -43.92 12.15
N VAL A 443 9.09 -44.17 11.72
CA VAL A 443 9.45 -44.30 10.31
C VAL A 443 8.76 -45.52 9.72
N THR A 444 8.82 -46.67 10.40
CA THR A 444 8.13 -47.89 9.97
C THR A 444 6.62 -47.64 9.86
N ARG A 445 5.99 -47.01 10.85
CA ARG A 445 4.54 -46.74 10.84
C ARG A 445 4.11 -45.77 9.74
N ARG A 446 4.89 -44.71 9.49
CA ARG A 446 4.57 -43.71 8.45
C ARG A 446 4.64 -44.35 7.06
N TYR A 447 5.73 -45.03 6.76
CA TYR A 447 5.95 -45.55 5.41
C TYR A 447 5.19 -46.84 5.12
N ARG A 448 4.96 -47.72 6.12
CA ARG A 448 4.05 -48.86 5.96
C ARG A 448 2.67 -48.41 5.51
N ARG A 449 2.12 -47.38 6.17
CA ARG A 449 0.81 -46.82 5.81
C ARG A 449 0.80 -46.21 4.41
N LEU A 450 1.85 -45.47 4.02
CA LEU A 450 1.96 -44.91 2.67
C LEU A 450 1.95 -46.00 1.59
N ILE A 451 2.65 -47.11 1.83
CA ILE A 451 2.70 -48.26 0.93
C ILE A 451 1.32 -48.94 0.86
N GLU A 452 0.70 -49.21 2.01
CA GLU A 452 -0.63 -49.84 2.09
C GLU A 452 -1.73 -48.98 1.43
N GLU A 453 -1.67 -47.65 1.57
CA GLU A 453 -2.60 -46.70 0.97
C GLU A 453 -2.21 -46.30 -0.47
N ASN A 454 -1.15 -46.89 -1.03
CA ASN A 454 -0.63 -46.62 -2.37
C ASN A 454 -0.40 -45.11 -2.67
N GLN A 455 0.08 -44.39 -1.66
CA GLN A 455 0.38 -42.96 -1.73
C GLN A 455 1.82 -42.70 -2.16
N LYS A 456 2.06 -41.51 -2.74
CA LYS A 456 3.39 -41.11 -3.21
C LYS A 456 4.37 -40.96 -2.02
N LEU A 457 5.53 -41.59 -2.15
CA LEU A 457 6.65 -41.45 -1.22
C LEU A 457 7.26 -40.03 -1.30
N PRO A 458 7.92 -39.54 -0.23
CA PRO A 458 8.68 -38.29 -0.29
C PRO A 458 9.89 -38.39 -1.21
N ASP A 459 10.34 -37.25 -1.69
CA ASP A 459 11.54 -37.13 -2.53
C ASP A 459 12.83 -37.01 -1.68
N LEU A 460 12.71 -36.66 -0.38
CA LEU A 460 13.81 -36.63 0.58
C LEU A 460 13.30 -36.83 2.03
N ILE A 461 13.99 -37.67 2.79
CA ILE A 461 13.74 -37.88 4.23
C ILE A 461 14.85 -37.23 5.03
N VAL A 462 14.49 -36.43 6.04
CA VAL A 462 15.43 -35.74 6.92
C VAL A 462 15.20 -36.15 8.37
N ILE A 463 16.23 -36.68 9.03
CA ILE A 463 16.18 -37.05 10.44
C ILE A 463 16.91 -35.97 11.27
N ASP A 464 16.25 -35.36 12.25
CA ASP A 464 16.90 -34.46 13.23
C ASP A 464 17.70 -35.30 14.23
N GLY A 465 18.86 -35.78 13.78
CA GLY A 465 19.61 -36.80 14.47
C GLY A 465 20.98 -37.07 13.86
N GLY A 466 21.91 -37.47 14.72
CA GLY A 466 23.21 -37.99 14.27
C GLY A 466 23.10 -39.41 13.68
N LYS A 467 24.26 -40.01 13.38
CA LYS A 467 24.37 -41.33 12.74
C LYS A 467 23.53 -42.44 13.37
N GLY A 468 23.38 -42.47 14.69
CA GLY A 468 22.58 -43.51 15.36
C GLY A 468 21.09 -43.45 15.00
N GLN A 469 20.48 -42.26 15.02
CA GLN A 469 19.06 -42.08 14.68
C GLN A 469 18.82 -42.27 13.19
N LEU A 470 19.77 -41.82 12.36
CA LEU A 470 19.77 -42.11 10.93
C LEU A 470 19.80 -43.62 10.66
N GLY A 471 20.70 -44.36 11.31
CA GLY A 471 20.79 -45.82 11.19
C GLY A 471 19.51 -46.55 11.60
N ALA A 472 18.84 -46.09 12.66
CA ALA A 472 17.55 -46.63 13.08
C ALA A 472 16.43 -46.40 12.05
N ALA A 473 16.41 -45.22 11.41
CA ALA A 473 15.49 -44.93 10.32
C ALA A 473 15.80 -45.76 9.05
N VAL A 474 17.09 -45.95 8.74
CA VAL A 474 17.52 -46.82 7.63
C VAL A 474 17.06 -48.26 7.83
N ALA A 475 17.22 -48.81 9.04
CA ALA A 475 16.72 -50.15 9.36
C ALA A 475 15.21 -50.28 9.12
N ALA A 476 14.41 -49.27 9.49
CA ALA A 476 12.98 -49.24 9.22
C ALA A 476 12.66 -49.25 7.71
N LEU A 477 13.41 -48.50 6.89
CA LEU A 477 13.21 -48.48 5.44
C LEU A 477 13.62 -49.80 4.77
N GLN A 478 14.67 -50.46 5.28
CA GLN A 478 15.11 -51.78 4.81
C GLN A 478 14.06 -52.85 5.09
N GLU A 479 13.46 -52.87 6.28
CA GLU A 479 12.36 -53.79 6.63
C GLU A 479 11.14 -53.63 5.73
N LEU A 480 10.89 -52.41 5.25
CA LEU A 480 9.78 -52.11 4.34
C LEU A 480 10.13 -52.32 2.86
N GLY A 481 11.38 -52.67 2.53
CA GLY A 481 11.82 -52.88 1.15
C GLY A 481 11.90 -51.60 0.30
N ILE A 482 11.91 -50.42 0.92
CA ILE A 482 11.95 -49.11 0.24
C ILE A 482 13.30 -48.38 0.39
N TYR A 483 14.26 -48.99 1.10
CA TYR A 483 15.62 -48.49 1.15
C TYR A 483 16.24 -48.45 -0.26
N GLY A 484 16.90 -47.34 -0.60
CA GLY A 484 17.43 -47.08 -1.95
C GLY A 484 16.45 -46.46 -2.93
N GLN A 485 15.14 -46.42 -2.63
CA GLN A 485 14.15 -45.71 -3.47
C GLN A 485 14.05 -44.22 -3.11
N ILE A 486 14.30 -43.88 -1.84
CA ILE A 486 14.20 -42.51 -1.31
C ILE A 486 15.55 -42.14 -0.67
N PRO A 487 16.12 -40.97 -0.99
CA PRO A 487 17.28 -40.47 -0.26
C PRO A 487 16.89 -40.10 1.17
N ILE A 488 17.70 -40.52 2.14
CA ILE A 488 17.53 -40.22 3.55
C ILE A 488 18.81 -39.60 4.09
N ILE A 489 18.70 -38.53 4.88
CA ILE A 489 19.83 -37.83 5.50
C ILE A 489 19.59 -37.58 6.98
N GLY A 490 20.66 -37.56 7.77
CA GLY A 490 20.65 -37.13 9.17
C GLY A 490 21.31 -35.75 9.31
N ILE A 491 20.74 -34.87 10.14
CA ILE A 491 21.31 -33.54 10.44
C ILE A 491 21.68 -33.46 11.92
N ALA A 492 22.97 -33.29 12.22
CA ALA A 492 23.45 -33.18 13.59
C ALA A 492 23.47 -31.72 14.12
N LYS A 493 23.10 -31.53 15.40
CA LYS A 493 22.92 -30.20 16.04
C LYS A 493 24.17 -29.32 16.16
N ARG A 494 25.39 -29.89 16.29
CA ARG A 494 26.60 -29.10 16.64
C ARG A 494 27.14 -28.24 15.50
N LEU A 495 27.15 -28.76 14.28
CA LEU A 495 27.75 -28.09 13.12
C LEU A 495 26.88 -28.16 11.86
N GLU A 496 25.66 -28.67 11.99
CA GLU A 496 24.75 -28.91 10.86
C GLU A 496 25.38 -29.79 9.78
N GLU A 497 26.19 -30.72 10.28
CA GLU A 497 26.75 -31.83 9.54
C GLU A 497 25.63 -32.71 9.00
N ILE A 498 25.71 -32.95 7.70
CA ILE A 498 24.77 -33.81 6.99
C ILE A 498 25.41 -35.18 6.86
N TYR A 499 24.70 -36.20 7.30
CA TYR A 499 25.14 -37.59 7.23
C TYR A 499 24.26 -38.35 6.23
N PHE A 500 24.89 -39.01 5.27
CA PHE A 500 24.26 -40.03 4.46
C PHE A 500 24.39 -41.41 5.16
N PRO A 501 23.51 -42.37 4.85
CA PRO A 501 23.67 -43.75 5.28
C PRO A 501 25.03 -44.28 4.84
N GLU A 502 25.65 -45.10 5.68
CA GLU A 502 26.92 -45.81 5.38
C GLU A 502 28.17 -44.90 5.26
N ASP A 503 28.00 -43.58 5.21
CA ASP A 503 29.11 -42.64 5.14
C ASP A 503 29.83 -42.43 6.49
N SER A 504 31.16 -42.52 6.42
CA SER A 504 32.04 -42.33 7.58
C SER A 504 32.23 -40.85 7.93
N TYR A 505 32.06 -39.94 6.98
CA TYR A 505 32.31 -38.50 7.14
C TYR A 505 31.07 -37.68 6.79
N PRO A 506 30.78 -36.59 7.53
CA PRO A 506 29.69 -35.71 7.19
C PRO A 506 30.01 -34.85 5.96
N ILE A 507 28.96 -34.48 5.23
CA ILE A 507 29.02 -33.45 4.19
C ILE A 507 28.84 -32.09 4.86
N HIS A 508 29.73 -31.16 4.50
CA HIS A 508 29.67 -29.77 4.95
C HIS A 508 29.16 -28.87 3.82
N ILE A 509 27.97 -28.31 4.00
CA ILE A 509 27.47 -27.23 3.15
C ILE A 509 27.86 -25.89 3.79
N SER A 510 28.23 -24.92 2.94
CA SER A 510 28.53 -23.56 3.39
C SER A 510 27.38 -22.96 4.21
N LYS A 511 27.70 -22.32 5.35
CA LYS A 511 26.72 -21.64 6.22
C LYS A 511 25.98 -20.49 5.52
N GLN A 512 26.57 -19.95 4.46
CA GLN A 512 25.95 -18.90 3.66
C GLN A 512 24.97 -19.47 2.62
N SER A 513 25.05 -20.78 2.32
CA SER A 513 24.25 -21.42 1.27
C SER A 513 22.75 -21.39 1.60
N PRO A 514 21.89 -21.03 0.62
CA PRO A 514 20.44 -21.13 0.75
C PRO A 514 19.93 -22.56 1.04
N SER A 515 20.59 -23.59 0.51
CA SER A 515 20.22 -25.01 0.70
C SER A 515 20.34 -25.44 2.16
N LEU A 516 21.45 -25.09 2.83
CA LEU A 516 21.63 -25.37 4.25
C LEU A 516 20.59 -24.62 5.10
N LYS A 517 20.33 -23.33 4.79
CA LYS A 517 19.29 -22.56 5.49
C LYS A 517 17.89 -23.18 5.37
N LEU A 518 17.59 -23.79 4.23
CA LEU A 518 16.33 -24.53 4.05
C LEU A 518 16.31 -25.78 4.94
N LEU A 519 17.39 -26.57 4.98
CA LEU A 519 17.50 -27.73 5.88
C LEU A 519 17.40 -27.33 7.36
N GLN A 520 18.02 -26.22 7.76
CA GLN A 520 17.88 -25.63 9.09
C GLN A 520 16.42 -25.28 9.39
N GLN A 521 15.73 -24.64 8.44
CA GLN A 521 14.34 -24.26 8.61
C GLN A 521 13.44 -25.49 8.79
N ILE A 522 13.68 -26.54 8.00
CA ILE A 522 12.97 -27.82 8.09
C ILE A 522 13.17 -28.44 9.48
N ARG A 523 14.43 -28.55 9.94
CA ARG A 523 14.78 -29.06 11.28
C ARG A 523 14.14 -28.24 12.39
N ASN A 524 14.30 -26.92 12.35
CA ASN A 524 13.80 -26.01 13.38
C ASN A 524 12.27 -26.06 13.46
N GLU A 525 11.59 -26.24 12.33
CA GLU A 525 10.14 -26.40 12.27
C GLU A 525 9.70 -27.76 12.85
N ALA A 526 10.43 -28.85 12.57
CA ALA A 526 10.21 -30.16 13.18
C ALA A 526 10.34 -30.08 14.71
N HIS A 527 11.43 -29.46 15.17
CA HIS A 527 11.71 -29.26 16.59
C HIS A 527 10.64 -28.42 17.28
N ARG A 528 10.24 -27.29 16.66
CA ARG A 528 9.16 -26.41 17.15
C ARG A 528 7.83 -27.17 17.26
N PHE A 529 7.51 -27.97 16.26
CA PHE A 529 6.27 -28.74 16.20
C PHE A 529 6.23 -29.85 17.26
N ALA A 530 7.38 -30.45 17.57
CA ALA A 530 7.52 -31.44 18.63
C ALA A 530 7.40 -30.82 20.03
N ILE A 531 8.07 -29.70 20.30
CA ILE A 531 7.99 -28.98 21.59
C ILE A 531 6.54 -28.56 21.90
N THR A 532 5.82 -28.07 20.89
CA THR A 532 4.42 -27.62 21.08
C THR A 532 3.54 -28.76 21.57
N PHE A 533 3.70 -29.96 21.02
CA PHE A 533 2.94 -31.14 21.45
C PHE A 533 3.32 -31.63 22.84
N HIS A 534 4.62 -31.58 23.19
CA HIS A 534 5.06 -31.88 24.55
C HIS A 534 4.43 -30.93 25.58
N ARG A 535 4.33 -29.64 25.25
CA ARG A 535 3.65 -28.65 26.09
C ARG A 535 2.16 -28.97 26.28
N ASP A 536 1.48 -29.36 25.20
CA ASP A 536 0.05 -29.71 25.23
C ASP A 536 -0.23 -31.03 25.97
N LYS A 537 0.70 -31.98 25.91
CA LYS A 537 0.60 -33.26 26.63
C LYS A 537 0.88 -33.08 28.12
N ARG A 538 1.91 -32.28 28.46
CA ARG A 538 2.29 -31.99 29.85
C ARG A 538 1.22 -31.19 30.58
N SER A 539 0.58 -30.24 29.90
CA SER A 539 -0.58 -29.56 30.45
C SER A 539 -1.66 -30.60 30.75
N LYS A 540 -2.15 -31.38 29.79
CA LYS A 540 -3.20 -32.38 30.03
C LYS A 540 -2.91 -33.37 31.17
N THR A 541 -1.68 -33.88 31.31
CA THR A 541 -1.33 -34.83 32.38
C THR A 541 -1.19 -34.15 33.76
N SER A 542 -0.59 -32.96 33.83
CA SER A 542 -0.50 -32.18 35.07
C SER A 542 -1.86 -31.67 35.55
N LEU A 543 -2.76 -31.39 34.60
CA LEU A 543 -4.12 -30.92 34.85
C LEU A 543 -5.00 -32.02 35.45
N LYS A 544 -4.80 -33.29 35.04
CA LYS A 544 -5.55 -34.43 35.56
C LYS A 544 -5.12 -34.76 37.00
N SER A 545 -3.82 -34.78 37.30
CA SER A 545 -3.32 -35.14 38.65
C SER A 545 -3.66 -34.13 39.75
N GLN A 546 -3.72 -32.83 39.44
CA GLN A 546 -4.08 -31.78 40.41
C GLN A 546 -5.58 -31.75 40.75
N LEU A 547 -6.45 -32.20 39.84
CA LEU A 547 -7.90 -32.26 40.09
C LEU A 547 -8.30 -33.61 40.73
N GLU A 548 -7.57 -34.69 40.44
CA GLU A 548 -7.77 -36.02 41.06
C GLU A 548 -7.38 -36.05 42.55
N SER A 549 -6.51 -35.13 43.01
CA SER A 549 -6.13 -35.04 44.43
C SER A 549 -7.20 -34.38 45.33
N ILE A 550 -8.30 -33.85 44.75
CA ILE A 550 -9.35 -33.16 45.51
C ILE A 550 -10.34 -34.19 46.10
N PRO A 551 -10.45 -34.32 47.44
CA PRO A 551 -11.37 -35.27 48.05
C PRO A 551 -12.83 -34.99 47.66
N GLY A 552 -13.50 -35.97 47.06
CA GLY A 552 -14.92 -35.86 46.67
C GLY A 552 -15.19 -35.34 45.24
N VAL A 553 -14.15 -35.08 44.44
CA VAL A 553 -14.26 -34.74 43.01
C VAL A 553 -13.93 -35.97 42.17
N GLY A 554 -14.95 -36.70 41.72
CA GLY A 554 -14.78 -37.89 40.89
C GLY A 554 -14.44 -37.55 39.43
N GLU A 555 -13.93 -38.54 38.68
CA GLU A 555 -13.40 -38.40 37.32
C GLU A 555 -14.39 -37.72 36.34
N LYS A 556 -15.70 -37.99 36.45
CA LYS A 556 -16.75 -37.34 35.65
C LYS A 556 -16.82 -35.82 35.85
N THR A 557 -16.54 -35.34 37.06
CA THR A 557 -16.58 -33.90 37.38
C THR A 557 -15.36 -33.19 36.78
N ILE A 558 -14.21 -33.87 36.78
CA ILE A 558 -12.95 -33.39 36.22
C ILE A 558 -13.07 -33.24 34.70
N THR A 559 -13.65 -34.22 34.01
CA THR A 559 -13.88 -34.13 32.57
C THR A 559 -14.82 -33.00 32.20
N THR A 560 -15.94 -32.81 32.92
CA THR A 560 -16.87 -31.70 32.66
C THR A 560 -16.21 -30.34 32.82
N LEU A 561 -15.40 -30.15 33.87
CA LEU A 561 -14.68 -28.90 34.11
C LEU A 561 -13.61 -28.64 33.04
N LEU A 562 -12.84 -29.65 32.65
CA LEU A 562 -11.83 -29.51 31.60
C LEU A 562 -12.43 -29.29 30.21
N GLN A 563 -13.59 -29.87 29.91
CA GLN A 563 -14.32 -29.61 28.67
C GLN A 563 -14.82 -28.16 28.59
N HIS A 564 -15.32 -27.61 29.70
CA HIS A 564 -15.90 -26.28 29.71
C HIS A 564 -14.84 -25.17 29.81
N PHE A 565 -13.84 -25.33 30.67
CA PHE A 565 -12.84 -24.29 30.97
C PHE A 565 -11.51 -24.51 30.23
N GLY A 566 -11.29 -25.69 29.63
CA GLY A 566 -10.12 -26.01 28.81
C GLY A 566 -8.81 -26.26 29.59
N SER A 567 -8.57 -25.54 30.69
CA SER A 567 -7.36 -25.67 31.52
C SER A 567 -7.63 -25.41 33.01
N VAL A 568 -6.78 -25.92 33.90
CA VAL A 568 -6.87 -25.72 35.37
C VAL A 568 -6.55 -24.27 35.73
N GLN A 569 -5.71 -23.59 34.96
CA GLN A 569 -5.48 -22.15 35.10
C GLN A 569 -6.81 -21.38 34.96
N ASN A 570 -7.58 -21.69 33.91
CA ASN A 570 -8.90 -21.08 33.69
C ASN A 570 -9.90 -21.49 34.78
N ILE A 571 -9.82 -22.72 35.31
CA ILE A 571 -10.65 -23.18 36.44
C ILE A 571 -10.29 -22.41 37.73
N LYS A 572 -9.00 -22.14 37.96
CA LYS A 572 -8.51 -21.36 39.11
C LYS A 572 -8.96 -19.90 39.03
N GLU A 573 -8.93 -19.31 37.84
CA GLU A 573 -9.36 -17.94 37.56
C GLU A 573 -10.89 -17.80 37.47
N ALA A 574 -11.62 -18.90 37.23
CA ALA A 574 -13.07 -18.88 37.11
C ALA A 574 -13.76 -18.39 38.38
N SER A 575 -14.83 -17.60 38.19
CA SER A 575 -15.66 -17.13 39.29
C SER A 575 -16.38 -18.31 39.98
N LEU A 576 -16.66 -18.17 41.29
CA LEU A 576 -17.32 -19.24 42.05
C LEU A 576 -18.71 -19.57 41.46
N LYS A 577 -19.38 -18.55 40.90
CA LYS A 577 -20.66 -18.68 40.21
C LYS A 577 -20.55 -19.49 38.90
N ALA A 578 -19.45 -19.35 38.16
CA ALA A 578 -19.19 -20.11 36.94
C ALA A 578 -18.80 -21.58 37.22
N LEU A 579 -18.11 -21.84 38.33
CA LEU A 579 -17.82 -23.22 38.76
C LEU A 579 -19.09 -23.90 39.30
N ALA A 580 -19.89 -23.18 40.09
CA ALA A 580 -21.11 -23.70 40.69
C ALA A 580 -22.17 -24.10 39.66
N SER A 581 -22.25 -23.41 38.52
CA SER A 581 -23.19 -23.75 37.45
C SER A 581 -22.89 -25.09 36.78
N GLN A 582 -21.63 -25.57 36.83
CA GLN A 582 -21.23 -26.82 36.20
C GLN A 582 -21.19 -28.01 37.15
N VAL A 583 -20.81 -27.80 38.42
CA VAL A 583 -20.56 -28.90 39.37
C VAL A 583 -21.31 -28.79 40.70
N GLY A 584 -22.13 -27.75 40.86
CA GLY A 584 -22.88 -27.44 42.08
C GLY A 584 -22.06 -26.69 43.13
N ASN A 585 -22.74 -25.86 43.94
CA ASN A 585 -22.11 -24.95 44.91
C ASN A 585 -21.11 -25.64 45.85
N LYS A 586 -21.46 -26.82 46.40
CA LYS A 586 -20.62 -27.52 47.38
C LYS A 586 -19.27 -27.96 46.80
N ARG A 587 -19.26 -28.48 45.56
CA ARG A 587 -18.03 -28.91 44.86
C ARG A 587 -17.23 -27.72 44.33
N ALA A 588 -17.91 -26.67 43.86
CA ALA A 588 -17.27 -25.44 43.39
C ALA A 588 -16.46 -24.73 44.48
N ILE A 589 -16.96 -24.71 45.72
CA ILE A 589 -16.24 -24.17 46.89
C ILE A 589 -14.98 -25.01 47.16
N GLN A 590 -15.11 -26.34 47.23
CA GLN A 590 -13.99 -27.24 47.48
C GLN A 590 -12.87 -27.12 46.42
N ILE A 591 -13.25 -27.04 45.15
CA ILE A 591 -12.29 -26.85 44.04
C ILE A 591 -11.57 -25.51 44.17
N LYS A 592 -12.29 -24.45 44.53
CA LYS A 592 -11.72 -23.10 44.68
C LYS A 592 -10.84 -22.95 45.91
N GLU A 593 -11.12 -23.68 46.98
CA GLU A 593 -10.27 -23.72 48.18
C GLU A 593 -8.98 -24.53 47.94
N HIS A 594 -9.07 -25.64 47.20
CA HIS A 594 -7.91 -26.50 46.95
C HIS A 594 -6.96 -25.95 45.88
N LEU A 595 -7.47 -25.16 44.92
CA LEU A 595 -6.68 -24.55 43.84
C LEU A 595 -6.14 -23.16 44.18
N LYS A 596 -6.37 -22.62 45.39
CA LYS A 596 -5.89 -21.28 45.80
C LYS A 596 -4.38 -21.14 45.69
#